data_AF-A0A1M6TZ81-F1
#
_entry.id   AF-A0A1M6TZ81-F1
#
_cell.length_a   1.000
_cell.length_b   1.000
_cell.length_c   1.000
_cell.angle_alpha   90.00
_cell.angle_beta   90.00
_cell.angle_gamma   90.00
#
_symmetry.space_group_name_H-M   'P 1'
#
loop_
_entity.id
_entity.type
_entity.pdbx_description
1 polymer ?
#
loop_
_entity_poly.entity_id
_entity_poly.type
_entity_poly.pdbx_seq_one_letter_code
_entity_poly.pdbx_strand_id
1 'polypeptide(L)'
;CHGYRELMCFLYRNFAMQSLLIGDSPEDAAKEAKRMMLEFNQRFKRPLIEKNVESKTRNVERKQYNFKNETIITMLNIKDHEQRELKTIISDEEYIRRQREYDEKRKKERKKARRNEQGLTKREYEKKEKEKKIKKLISQGLNKKQIAEELGISRQMVHRYIKNL
;
A
#
# COMPACT_ATOMS: atom_id res chain seq x y z
N CYS A 1 -15.94 -14.46 -27.10
CA CYS A 1 -14.58 -14.37 -26.53
C CYS A 1 -13.73 -15.54 -27.02
N HIS A 2 -13.03 -15.37 -28.14
CA HIS A 2 -12.10 -16.39 -28.66
C HIS A 2 -10.67 -15.93 -28.33
N GLY A 3 -9.83 -16.79 -27.75
CA GLY A 3 -8.39 -16.54 -27.59
C GLY A 3 -7.85 -16.29 -26.18
N TYR A 4 -8.66 -15.84 -25.21
CA TYR A 4 -8.14 -15.52 -23.87
C TYR A 4 -7.64 -16.76 -23.11
N ARG A 5 -8.27 -17.93 -23.28
CA ARG A 5 -7.81 -19.17 -22.64
C ARG A 5 -6.43 -19.58 -23.15
N GLU A 6 -6.22 -19.48 -24.47
CA GLU A 6 -4.95 -19.76 -25.12
C GLU A 6 -3.85 -18.82 -24.60
N LEU A 7 -4.17 -17.52 -24.52
CA LEU A 7 -3.27 -16.51 -23.99
C LEU A 7 -2.96 -16.74 -22.50
N MET A 8 -3.95 -17.08 -21.68
CA MET A 8 -3.75 -17.39 -20.26
C MET A 8 -2.86 -18.62 -20.09
N CYS A 9 -3.09 -19.70 -20.85
CA CYS A 9 -2.21 -20.87 -20.84
C CYS A 9 -0.78 -20.52 -21.27
N PHE A 10 -0.63 -19.68 -22.30
CA PHE A 10 0.67 -19.20 -22.74
C PHE A 10 1.40 -18.41 -21.64
N LEU A 11 0.74 -17.39 -21.07
CA LEU A 11 1.32 -16.55 -20.02
C LEU A 11 1.65 -17.39 -18.77
N TYR A 12 0.77 -18.32 -18.40
CA TYR A 12 0.99 -19.21 -17.26
C TYR A 12 2.20 -20.12 -17.47
N ARG A 13 2.29 -20.78 -18.64
CA ARG A 13 3.43 -21.63 -18.97
C ARG A 13 4.74 -20.84 -19.02
N ASN A 14 4.69 -19.65 -19.62
CA ASN A 14 5.84 -18.75 -19.70
C ASN A 14 6.33 -18.30 -18.31
N PHE A 15 5.41 -18.01 -17.38
CA PHE A 15 5.76 -17.66 -16.01
C PHE A 15 6.33 -18.86 -15.24
N ALA A 16 5.69 -20.04 -15.37
CA ALA A 16 6.18 -21.28 -14.76
C ALA A 16 7.60 -21.62 -15.24
N MET A 17 7.86 -21.53 -16.55
CA MET A 17 9.21 -21.70 -17.12
C MET A 17 10.23 -20.77 -16.44
N GLN A 18 9.93 -19.46 -16.37
CA GLN A 18 10.86 -18.49 -15.77
C GLN A 18 11.14 -18.78 -14.30
N SER A 19 10.12 -19.20 -13.55
CA SER A 19 10.26 -19.53 -12.13
C SER A 19 11.09 -20.79 -11.90
N LEU A 20 10.90 -21.83 -12.71
CA LEU A 20 11.54 -23.14 -12.52
C LEU A 20 13.00 -23.15 -13.00
N LEU A 21 13.32 -22.39 -14.05
CA LEU A 21 14.68 -22.25 -14.57
C LEU A 21 15.70 -21.68 -13.56
N ILE A 22 15.24 -21.16 -12.42
CA ILE A 22 16.11 -20.67 -11.34
C ILE A 22 16.80 -21.85 -10.62
N GLY A 23 16.17 -23.03 -10.57
CA GLY A 23 16.67 -24.18 -9.80
C GLY A 23 16.74 -25.50 -10.56
N ASP A 24 16.02 -25.62 -11.68
CA ASP A 24 15.91 -26.86 -12.44
C ASP A 24 16.67 -26.81 -13.77
N SER A 25 16.94 -28.00 -14.34
CA SER A 25 17.43 -28.09 -15.72
C SER A 25 16.38 -27.56 -16.70
N PRO A 26 16.77 -27.03 -17.88
CA PRO A 26 15.79 -26.57 -18.87
C PRO A 26 14.78 -27.65 -19.31
N GLU A 27 15.19 -28.91 -19.32
CA GLU A 27 14.33 -30.05 -19.68
C GLU A 27 13.29 -30.34 -18.59
N ASP A 28 13.72 -30.39 -17.33
CA ASP A 28 12.82 -30.61 -16.20
C ASP A 28 11.84 -29.46 -16.03
N ALA A 29 12.33 -28.21 -16.13
CA ALA A 29 11.50 -27.01 -16.11
C ALA A 29 10.45 -27.02 -17.23
N ALA A 30 10.82 -27.46 -18.44
CA ALA A 30 9.90 -27.56 -19.57
C ALA A 30 8.79 -28.59 -19.34
N LYS A 31 9.16 -29.77 -18.81
CA LYS A 31 8.22 -30.85 -18.48
C LYS A 31 7.24 -30.41 -17.40
N GLU A 32 7.74 -29.77 -16.35
CA GLU A 32 6.94 -29.33 -15.22
C GLU A 32 6.05 -28.13 -15.59
N ALA A 33 6.57 -27.12 -16.27
CA ALA A 33 5.77 -25.99 -16.75
C ALA A 33 4.65 -26.43 -17.71
N LYS A 34 4.92 -27.44 -18.56
CA LYS A 34 3.88 -28.08 -19.40
C LYS A 34 2.81 -28.72 -18.52
N ARG A 35 3.19 -29.54 -17.54
CA ARG A 35 2.26 -30.19 -16.60
C ARG A 35 1.37 -29.18 -15.90
N MET A 36 1.96 -28.15 -15.29
CA MET A 36 1.23 -27.11 -14.58
C MET A 36 0.27 -26.33 -15.51
N MET A 37 0.69 -26.03 -16.74
CA MET A 37 -0.17 -25.38 -17.73
C MET A 37 -1.37 -26.25 -18.13
N LEU A 38 -1.17 -27.56 -18.33
CA LEU A 38 -2.24 -28.49 -18.64
C LEU A 38 -3.24 -28.59 -17.47
N GLU A 39 -2.74 -28.68 -16.24
CA GLU A 39 -3.58 -28.64 -15.03
C GLU A 39 -4.36 -27.32 -14.93
N PHE A 40 -3.74 -26.20 -15.24
CA PHE A 40 -4.41 -24.90 -15.29
C PHE A 40 -5.52 -24.87 -16.36
N ASN A 41 -5.25 -25.41 -17.56
CA ASN A 41 -6.24 -25.51 -18.64
C ASN A 41 -7.49 -26.33 -18.24
N GLN A 42 -7.31 -27.38 -17.44
CA GLN A 42 -8.43 -28.20 -16.93
C GLN A 42 -9.35 -27.44 -15.97
N ARG A 43 -8.91 -26.29 -15.42
CA ARG A 43 -9.74 -25.45 -14.53
C ARG A 43 -10.71 -24.56 -15.29
N PHE A 44 -10.59 -24.43 -16.61
CA PHE A 44 -11.57 -23.69 -17.38
C PHE A 44 -12.90 -24.44 -17.45
N LYS A 45 -14.02 -23.71 -17.45
CA LYS A 45 -15.36 -24.27 -17.68
C LYS A 45 -15.44 -25.13 -18.95
N ARG A 46 -14.64 -24.78 -19.96
CA ARG A 46 -14.42 -25.57 -21.16
C ARG A 46 -12.90 -25.61 -21.39
N PRO A 47 -12.21 -26.69 -21.02
CA PRO A 47 -10.79 -26.84 -21.30
C PRO A 47 -10.52 -26.80 -22.81
N LEU A 48 -9.34 -26.32 -23.18
CA LEU A 48 -8.84 -26.45 -24.54
C LEU A 48 -8.29 -27.87 -24.76
N ILE A 49 -8.21 -28.31 -26.01
CA ILE A 49 -7.60 -29.60 -26.36
C ILE A 49 -6.11 -29.55 -26.01
N GLU A 50 -5.66 -30.43 -25.13
CA GLU A 50 -4.30 -30.42 -24.56
C GLU A 50 -3.20 -30.36 -25.62
N LYS A 51 -3.30 -31.23 -26.64
CA LYS A 51 -2.35 -31.26 -27.77
C LYS A 51 -2.22 -29.90 -28.47
N ASN A 52 -3.33 -29.18 -28.61
CA ASN A 52 -3.34 -27.87 -29.26
C ASN A 52 -2.71 -26.80 -28.36
N VAL A 53 -3.00 -26.80 -27.06
CA VAL A 53 -2.41 -25.83 -26.12
C VAL A 53 -0.92 -26.06 -25.96
N GLU A 54 -0.51 -27.32 -25.82
CA GLU A 54 0.90 -27.68 -25.74
C GLU A 54 1.65 -27.15 -26.96
N SER A 55 1.16 -27.45 -28.17
CA SER A 55 1.79 -27.00 -29.41
C SER A 55 1.86 -25.48 -29.50
N LYS A 56 0.77 -24.77 -29.19
CA LYS A 56 0.70 -23.30 -29.27
C LYS A 56 1.56 -22.58 -28.23
N THR A 57 1.90 -23.24 -27.12
CA THR A 57 2.67 -22.64 -26.03
C THR A 57 4.11 -23.12 -26.00
N ARG A 58 4.51 -24.09 -26.83
CA ARG A 58 5.84 -24.73 -26.79
C ARG A 58 7.01 -23.76 -26.97
N ASN A 59 6.80 -22.63 -27.66
CA ASN A 59 7.86 -21.65 -27.89
C ASN A 59 8.50 -21.12 -26.61
N VAL A 60 7.79 -21.15 -25.48
CA VAL A 60 8.30 -20.71 -24.16
C VAL A 60 9.43 -21.59 -23.62
N GLU A 61 9.58 -22.81 -24.13
CA GLU A 61 10.72 -23.69 -23.81
C GLU A 61 12.04 -23.08 -24.33
N ARG A 62 11.99 -22.40 -25.48
CA ARG A 62 13.17 -21.82 -26.14
C ARG A 62 13.35 -20.34 -25.85
N LYS A 63 12.24 -19.62 -25.62
CA LYS A 63 12.26 -18.17 -25.41
C LYS A 63 11.24 -17.80 -24.33
N GLN A 64 11.74 -17.35 -23.18
CA GLN A 64 10.90 -16.79 -22.14
C GLN A 64 10.66 -15.30 -22.41
N TYR A 65 9.48 -14.83 -22.01
CA TYR A 65 9.05 -13.46 -22.23
C TYR A 65 8.86 -12.77 -20.90
N ASN A 66 9.61 -11.70 -20.68
CA ASN A 66 9.42 -10.81 -19.54
C ASN A 66 8.51 -9.65 -19.97
N PHE A 67 7.19 -9.84 -19.83
CA PHE A 67 6.21 -8.82 -20.17
C PHE A 67 6.10 -7.80 -19.04
N LYS A 68 5.97 -6.53 -19.43
CA LYS A 68 5.56 -5.50 -18.48
C LYS A 68 4.10 -5.72 -18.07
N ASN A 69 3.73 -5.25 -16.89
CA ASN A 69 2.36 -5.33 -16.39
C ASN A 69 1.37 -4.72 -17.38
N GLU A 70 1.69 -3.58 -17.99
CA GLU A 70 0.82 -2.88 -18.95
C GLU A 70 0.50 -3.77 -20.16
N THR A 71 1.49 -4.54 -20.61
CA THR A 71 1.32 -5.49 -21.71
C THR A 71 0.39 -6.62 -21.31
N ILE A 72 0.56 -7.21 -20.13
CA ILE A 72 -0.30 -8.30 -19.64
C ILE A 72 -1.74 -7.81 -19.45
N ILE A 73 -1.92 -6.62 -18.85
CA ILE A 73 -3.22 -5.97 -18.68
C ILE A 73 -3.92 -5.79 -20.03
N THR A 74 -3.18 -5.29 -21.03
CA THR A 74 -3.72 -5.10 -22.39
C THR A 74 -4.08 -6.43 -23.04
N MET A 75 -3.17 -7.41 -22.98
CA MET A 75 -3.35 -8.75 -23.56
C MET A 75 -4.59 -9.45 -23.00
N LEU A 76 -4.79 -9.39 -21.68
CA LEU A 76 -5.93 -10.00 -21.00
C LEU A 76 -7.15 -9.08 -20.90
N ASN A 77 -7.05 -7.84 -21.39
CA ASN A 77 -8.09 -6.81 -21.33
C ASN A 77 -8.62 -6.59 -19.89
N ILE A 78 -7.71 -6.61 -18.92
CA ILE A 78 -8.01 -6.43 -17.49
C ILE A 78 -8.49 -5.00 -17.28
N LYS A 79 -9.67 -4.85 -16.69
CA LYS A 79 -10.29 -3.54 -16.43
C LYS A 79 -9.76 -2.91 -15.15
N ASP A 80 -9.83 -1.60 -15.07
CA ASP A 80 -9.35 -0.83 -13.91
C ASP A 80 -9.98 -1.28 -12.58
N HIS A 81 -11.26 -1.68 -12.61
CA HIS A 81 -11.92 -2.21 -11.42
C HIS A 81 -11.44 -3.62 -11.06
N GLU A 82 -11.11 -4.46 -12.03
CA GLU A 82 -10.54 -5.80 -11.80
C GLU A 82 -9.13 -5.70 -11.22
N GLN A 83 -8.33 -4.72 -11.68
CA GLN A 83 -7.00 -4.46 -11.13
C GLN A 83 -7.01 -4.17 -9.62
N ARG A 84 -8.10 -3.62 -9.07
CA ARG A 84 -8.24 -3.37 -7.63
C ARG A 84 -8.24 -4.64 -6.79
N GLU A 85 -8.68 -5.76 -7.38
CA GLU A 85 -8.67 -7.07 -6.74
C GLU A 85 -7.34 -7.82 -6.93
N LEU A 86 -6.49 -7.35 -7.85
CA LEU A 86 -5.20 -7.97 -8.15
C LEU A 86 -4.09 -7.46 -7.22
N LYS A 87 -3.14 -8.36 -6.90
CA LYS A 87 -1.99 -8.02 -6.04
C LYS A 87 -0.83 -7.42 -6.84
N THR A 88 -0.53 -7.97 -8.01
CA THR A 88 0.74 -7.73 -8.73
C THR A 88 0.55 -7.21 -10.15
N ILE A 89 -0.40 -7.76 -10.93
CA ILE A 89 -0.68 -7.33 -12.31
C ILE A 89 -1.58 -6.09 -12.25
N ILE A 90 -0.99 -4.96 -11.87
CA ILE A 90 -1.64 -3.66 -11.77
C ILE A 90 -0.83 -2.63 -12.55
N SER A 91 -1.51 -1.62 -13.07
CA SER A 91 -0.87 -0.49 -13.73
C SER A 91 -0.22 0.45 -12.72
N ASP A 92 0.63 1.34 -13.22
CA ASP A 92 1.25 2.39 -12.41
C ASP A 92 0.19 3.31 -11.78
N GLU A 93 -0.92 3.59 -12.47
CA GLU A 93 -2.01 4.40 -11.91
C GLU A 93 -2.64 3.75 -10.67
N GLU A 94 -2.93 2.44 -10.74
CA GLU A 94 -3.49 1.70 -9.61
C GLU A 94 -2.48 1.58 -8.45
N TYR A 95 -1.20 1.38 -8.76
CA TYR A 95 -0.13 1.42 -7.76
C TYR A 95 -0.07 2.78 -7.05
N ILE A 96 -0.05 3.89 -7.81
CA ILE A 96 -0.02 5.25 -7.26
C ILE A 96 -1.26 5.52 -6.41
N ARG A 97 -2.44 5.06 -6.85
CA ARG A 97 -3.69 5.18 -6.07
C ARG A 97 -3.55 4.52 -4.69
N ARG A 98 -3.10 3.25 -4.65
CA ARG A 98 -2.89 2.51 -3.38
C ARG A 98 -1.87 3.19 -2.48
N GLN A 99 -0.77 3.67 -3.06
CA GLN A 99 0.28 4.36 -2.32
C GLN A 99 -0.26 5.65 -1.66
N ARG A 100 -1.05 6.45 -2.39
CA ARG A 100 -1.70 7.65 -1.86
C ARG A 100 -2.64 7.32 -0.70
N GLU A 101 -3.47 6.29 -0.83
CA GLU A 101 -4.39 5.85 0.24
C GLU A 101 -3.64 5.41 1.50
N TYR A 102 -2.56 4.64 1.33
CA TYR A 102 -1.70 4.22 2.42
C TYR A 102 -1.05 5.43 3.13
N ASP A 103 -0.48 6.37 2.36
CA ASP A 103 0.17 7.56 2.90
C ASP A 103 -0.81 8.48 3.62
N GLU A 104 -2.03 8.63 3.09
CA GLU A 104 -3.10 9.36 3.76
C GLU A 104 -3.50 8.72 5.09
N LYS A 105 -3.68 7.39 5.12
CA LYS A 105 -4.01 6.65 6.33
C LYS A 105 -2.91 6.83 7.38
N ARG A 106 -1.65 6.64 6.98
CA ARG A 106 -0.48 6.83 7.85
C ARG A 106 -0.37 8.27 8.36
N LYS A 107 -0.65 9.27 7.52
CA LYS A 107 -0.69 10.69 7.91
C LYS A 107 -1.79 10.96 8.94
N LYS A 108 -2.97 10.37 8.76
CA LYS A 108 -4.09 10.46 9.72
C LYS A 108 -3.72 9.80 11.05
N GLU A 109 -3.14 8.61 11.03
CA GLU A 109 -2.67 7.90 12.24
C GLU A 109 -1.60 8.67 12.99
N ARG A 110 -0.57 9.19 12.30
CA ARG A 110 0.46 10.05 12.91
C ARG A 110 -0.12 11.30 13.54
N LYS A 111 -1.13 11.92 12.92
CA LYS A 111 -1.83 13.08 13.50
C LYS A 111 -2.61 12.71 14.75
N LYS A 112 -3.27 11.56 14.77
CA LYS A 112 -4.00 11.05 15.95
C LYS A 112 -3.03 10.71 17.09
N ALA A 113 -1.94 10.00 16.80
CA ALA A 113 -0.94 9.59 17.80
C ALA A 113 -0.22 10.77 18.48
N ARG A 114 -0.18 11.95 17.85
CA ARG A 114 0.36 13.18 18.44
C ARG A 114 -0.59 13.86 19.43
N ARG A 115 -1.86 13.46 19.45
CA ARG A 115 -2.92 14.05 20.28
C ARG A 115 -3.15 13.16 21.51
N ASN A 116 -3.39 13.80 22.65
CA ASN A 116 -3.81 13.12 23.88
C ASN A 116 -5.32 12.78 23.83
N GLU A 117 -5.86 12.22 24.90
CA GLU A 117 -7.30 11.85 25.01
C GLU A 117 -8.25 13.03 24.76
N GLN A 118 -7.83 14.25 25.09
CA GLN A 118 -8.62 15.47 24.85
C GLN A 118 -8.45 16.00 23.42
N GLY A 119 -7.78 15.26 22.54
CA GLY A 119 -7.48 15.65 21.17
C GLY A 119 -6.41 16.75 21.07
N LEU A 120 -5.68 17.07 22.14
CA LEU A 120 -4.67 18.14 22.14
C LEU A 120 -3.28 17.58 21.86
N THR A 121 -2.50 18.30 21.06
CA THR A 121 -1.07 18.03 20.99
C THR A 121 -0.40 18.36 22.32
N LYS A 122 0.79 17.78 22.58
CA LYS A 122 1.58 18.06 23.78
C LYS A 122 1.74 19.56 24.07
N ARG A 123 2.04 20.36 23.04
CA ARG A 123 2.18 21.82 23.15
C ARG A 123 0.87 22.53 23.52
N GLU A 124 -0.25 22.12 22.92
CA GLU A 124 -1.56 22.70 23.22
C GLU A 124 -2.01 22.34 24.64
N TYR A 125 -1.74 21.10 25.08
CA TYR A 125 -2.01 20.66 26.44
C TYR A 125 -1.18 21.45 27.46
N GLU A 126 0.13 21.55 27.27
CA GLU A 126 1.03 22.33 28.14
C GLU A 126 0.62 23.80 28.21
N LYS A 127 0.16 24.38 27.09
CA LYS A 127 -0.36 25.75 27.05
C LYS A 127 -1.61 25.88 27.94
N LYS A 128 -2.58 24.98 27.78
CA LYS A 128 -3.81 24.98 28.60
C LYS A 128 -3.52 24.79 30.09
N GLU A 129 -2.60 23.90 30.44
CA GLU A 129 -2.21 23.67 31.83
C GLU A 129 -1.55 24.91 32.44
N LYS A 130 -0.69 25.62 31.69
CA LYS A 130 -0.13 26.90 32.13
C LYS A 130 -1.22 27.96 32.32
N GLU A 131 -2.16 28.06 31.39
CA GLU A 131 -3.30 28.99 31.49
C GLU A 131 -4.16 28.71 32.74
N LYS A 132 -4.46 27.44 33.03
CA LYS A 132 -5.17 27.05 34.26
C LYS A 132 -4.40 27.42 35.52
N LYS A 133 -3.09 27.15 35.57
CA LYS A 133 -2.23 27.52 36.71
C LYS A 133 -2.22 29.03 36.94
N ILE A 134 -2.09 29.82 35.87
CA ILE A 134 -2.15 31.29 35.94
C ILE A 134 -3.52 31.75 36.44
N LYS A 135 -4.64 31.20 35.92
CA LYS A 135 -5.99 31.50 36.42
C LYS A 135 -6.13 31.23 37.93
N LYS A 136 -5.59 30.09 38.40
CA LYS A 136 -5.60 29.74 39.83
C LYS A 136 -4.80 30.75 40.67
N LEU A 137 -3.58 31.10 40.25
CA LEU A 137 -2.75 32.06 41.00
C LEU A 137 -3.36 33.48 41.03
N ILE A 138 -4.02 33.90 39.95
CA ILE A 138 -4.77 35.17 39.91
C ILE A 138 -5.94 35.13 40.90
N SER A 139 -6.69 34.02 40.96
CA SER A 139 -7.80 33.87 41.90
C SER A 139 -7.36 33.86 43.36
N GLN A 140 -6.10 33.50 43.63
CA GLN A 140 -5.46 33.58 44.95
C GLN A 140 -4.93 34.98 45.28
N GLY A 141 -5.10 35.97 44.38
CA GLY A 141 -4.71 37.36 44.59
C GLY A 141 -3.24 37.66 44.29
N LEU A 142 -2.48 36.73 43.70
CA LEU A 142 -1.06 36.96 43.39
C LEU A 142 -0.90 37.97 42.25
N ASN A 143 0.12 38.83 42.38
CA ASN A 143 0.45 39.79 41.35
C ASN A 143 1.26 39.15 40.21
N LYS A 144 1.34 39.84 39.05
CA LYS A 144 2.00 39.33 37.84
C LYS A 144 3.49 39.00 38.03
N LYS A 145 4.18 39.63 39.00
CA LYS A 145 5.58 39.36 39.31
C LYS A 145 5.71 38.05 40.11
N GLN A 146 4.89 37.88 41.13
CA GLN A 146 4.82 36.66 41.94
C GLN A 146 4.44 35.43 41.09
N ILE A 147 3.48 35.58 40.17
CA ILE A 147 3.10 34.51 39.24
C ILE A 147 4.27 34.11 38.32
N ALA A 148 5.08 35.07 37.90
CA ALA A 148 6.24 34.82 37.03
C ALA A 148 7.33 34.04 37.77
N GLU A 149 7.60 34.40 39.02
CA GLU A 149 8.53 33.72 39.91
C GLU A 149 8.06 32.28 40.22
N GLU A 150 6.80 32.11 40.61
CA GLU A 150 6.20 30.79 40.94
C GLU A 150 6.22 29.81 39.76
N LEU A 151 5.98 30.31 38.53
CA LEU A 151 5.94 29.47 37.33
C LEU A 151 7.29 29.37 36.61
N GLY A 152 8.34 30.06 37.10
CA GLY A 152 9.67 30.09 36.47
C GLY A 152 9.66 30.63 35.04
N ILE A 153 8.78 31.60 34.73
CA ILE A 153 8.64 32.19 33.39
C ILE A 153 8.80 33.71 33.44
N SER A 154 9.04 34.34 32.29
CA SER A 154 9.19 35.80 32.25
C SER A 154 7.84 36.51 32.50
N ARG A 155 7.91 37.69 33.14
CA ARG A 155 6.74 38.56 33.36
C ARG A 155 6.00 38.91 32.06
N GLN A 156 6.73 39.06 30.95
CA GLN A 156 6.14 39.27 29.62
C GLN A 156 5.32 38.07 29.15
N MET A 157 5.80 36.85 29.41
CA MET A 157 5.09 35.63 29.07
C MET A 157 3.79 35.50 29.88
N VAL A 158 3.82 35.79 31.19
CA VAL A 158 2.61 35.88 32.03
C VAL A 158 1.61 36.90 31.45
N HIS A 159 2.07 38.07 31.04
CA HIS A 159 1.21 39.09 30.43
C HIS A 159 0.55 38.60 29.14
N ARG A 160 1.28 37.90 28.27
CA ARG A 160 0.70 37.32 27.04
C ARG A 160 -0.35 36.25 27.34
N TYR A 161 -0.13 35.42 28.35
CA TYR A 161 -1.14 34.45 28.77
C TYR A 161 -2.39 35.18 29.27
N ILE A 162 -2.24 36.16 30.18
CA ILE A 162 -3.38 36.94 30.71
C ILE A 162 -4.18 37.64 29.61
N LYS A 163 -3.52 38.18 28.59
CA LYS A 163 -4.20 38.82 27.45
C LYS A 163 -5.06 37.85 26.64
N ASN A 164 -4.74 36.55 26.68
CA ASN A 164 -5.41 35.49 25.93
C ASN A 164 -6.33 34.60 26.80
N LEU A 165 -6.50 34.92 28.10
CA LEU A 165 -7.32 34.17 29.06
C LEU A 165 -8.81 34.53 29.00
#